data_AF-A0A1C5CMH7-F1
#
_entry.id   AF-A0A1C5CMH7-F1
#
_cell.length_a   1.000
_cell.length_b   1.000
_cell.length_c   1.000
_cell.angle_alpha   90.00
_cell.angle_beta   90.00
_cell.angle_gamma   90.00
#
_symmetry.space_group_name_H-M   'P 1'
#
loop_
_entity.id
_entity.type
_entity.pdbx_description
1 polymer ?
#
loop_
_entity_poly.entity_id
_entity_poly.type
_entity_poly.pdbx_seq_one_letter_code
_entity_poly.pdbx_strand_id
1 'polypeptide(L)'
;MCVRRDGGPWEVPEGLTFREWTRGQGSRPPTRADLDYHLTTLFPPVRPRGHLELRMIDAQPGEDGWIVPLAVTAALFDDPQAAETAYRCVKPLAERALNLPAPHNPLWSDAARLGLADPELREVAAACFAAALDALPRLGAGTEVTDAVAGYLERYVARGRCPADDLLDALPGTPTAPAGSGPAAQGRKDIPS
;
A
#
# COMPACT_ATOMS: atom_id res chain seq x y z
N MET A 1 14.38 15.28 -15.97
CA MET A 1 14.32 16.55 -15.22
C MET A 1 14.06 17.67 -16.22
N CYS A 2 13.33 18.72 -15.85
CA CYS A 2 13.15 19.87 -16.73
C CYS A 2 13.59 21.17 -16.03
N VAL A 3 14.21 22.07 -16.78
CA VAL A 3 14.59 23.40 -16.31
C VAL A 3 13.56 24.38 -16.84
N ARG A 4 12.78 24.98 -15.93
CA ARG A 4 11.79 25.99 -16.29
C ARG A 4 12.50 27.29 -16.69
N ARG A 5 11.98 27.93 -17.74
CA ARG A 5 12.39 29.24 -18.24
C ARG A 5 11.18 30.18 -18.22
N ASP A 6 11.42 31.46 -17.95
CA ASP A 6 10.36 32.48 -17.89
C ASP A 6 9.73 32.77 -19.27
N GLY A 7 10.41 32.39 -20.34
CA GLY A 7 9.91 32.43 -21.72
C GLY A 7 10.53 31.34 -22.58
N GLY A 8 9.78 30.88 -23.58
CA GLY A 8 10.19 29.82 -24.50
C GLY A 8 10.03 28.39 -23.93
N PRO A 9 10.46 27.37 -24.68
CA PRO A 9 10.33 25.98 -24.27
C PRO A 9 11.21 25.66 -23.05
N TRP A 10 10.75 24.72 -22.23
CA TRP A 10 11.53 24.20 -21.11
C TRP A 10 12.71 23.38 -21.63
N GLU A 11 13.84 23.43 -20.92
CA GLU A 11 14.96 22.55 -21.25
C GLU A 11 14.76 21.18 -20.60
N VAL A 12 15.14 20.12 -21.32
CA VAL A 12 15.16 18.75 -20.82
C VAL A 12 16.59 18.22 -20.98
N PRO A 13 17.52 18.66 -20.14
CA PRO A 13 18.91 18.21 -20.24
C PRO A 13 18.99 16.71 -19.98
N GLU A 14 19.63 16.00 -20.90
CA GLU A 14 19.84 14.56 -20.79
C GLU A 14 20.82 14.24 -19.67
N GLY A 15 20.51 13.25 -18.84
CA GLY A 15 21.38 12.78 -17.76
C GLY A 15 21.57 13.72 -16.56
N LEU A 16 21.16 14.99 -16.63
CA LEU A 16 21.40 15.94 -15.53
C LEU A 16 20.54 15.62 -14.30
N THR A 17 21.22 15.30 -13.19
CA THR A 17 20.60 15.15 -11.88
C THR A 17 20.51 16.50 -11.15
N PHE A 18 19.59 16.62 -10.18
CA PHE A 18 19.47 17.86 -9.39
C PHE A 18 20.75 18.11 -8.58
N ARG A 19 21.40 17.04 -8.13
CA ARG A 19 22.67 17.09 -7.40
C ARG A 19 23.78 17.70 -8.27
N GLU A 20 23.92 17.26 -9.51
CA GLU A 20 24.88 17.84 -10.46
C GLU A 20 24.56 19.30 -10.77
N TRP A 21 23.27 19.62 -10.91
CA TRP A 21 22.83 20.99 -11.11
C TRP A 21 23.20 21.91 -9.94
N THR A 22 23.02 21.47 -8.69
CA THR A 22 23.47 22.23 -7.50
C THR A 22 24.99 22.40 -7.42
N ARG A 23 25.76 21.60 -8.18
CA ARG A 23 27.22 21.70 -8.30
C ARG A 23 27.67 22.52 -9.52
N GLY A 24 26.75 23.18 -10.21
CA GLY A 24 27.04 24.09 -11.32
C GLY A 24 27.06 23.45 -12.71
N GLN A 25 26.62 22.20 -12.86
CA GLN A 25 26.60 21.52 -14.16
C GLN A 25 25.38 21.87 -15.04
N GLY A 26 24.52 22.81 -14.61
CA GLY A 26 23.37 23.29 -15.37
C GLY A 26 23.61 24.64 -16.05
N SER A 27 22.68 25.04 -16.92
CA SER A 27 22.73 26.31 -17.68
C SER A 27 22.70 27.58 -16.80
N ARG A 28 22.18 27.45 -15.58
CA ARG A 28 22.15 28.48 -14.52
C ARG A 28 22.15 27.80 -13.14
N PRO A 29 22.38 28.49 -12.02
CA PRO A 29 22.11 27.92 -10.69
C PRO A 29 20.62 27.53 -10.53
N PRO A 30 20.31 26.44 -9.79
CA PRO A 30 18.93 26.06 -9.50
C PRO A 30 18.30 27.04 -8.50
N THR A 31 17.01 27.29 -8.66
CA THR A 31 16.18 28.10 -7.75
C THR A 31 15.33 27.21 -6.84
N ARG A 32 14.66 27.81 -5.85
CA ARG A 32 13.67 27.11 -5.02
C ARG A 32 12.54 26.53 -5.88
N ALA A 33 12.07 27.27 -6.87
CA ALA A 33 11.01 26.82 -7.78
C ALA A 33 11.45 25.59 -8.62
N ASP A 34 12.73 25.47 -8.95
CA ASP A 34 13.25 24.28 -9.65
C ASP A 34 13.29 23.06 -8.73
N LEU A 35 13.62 23.25 -7.44
CA LEU A 35 13.55 22.18 -6.45
C LEU A 35 12.09 21.73 -6.26
N ASP A 36 11.18 22.68 -6.06
CA ASP A 36 9.76 22.37 -5.86
C ASP A 36 9.19 21.63 -7.07
N TYR A 37 9.56 22.06 -8.28
CA TYR A 37 9.22 21.35 -9.52
C TYR A 37 9.88 19.96 -9.58
N HIS A 38 11.18 19.84 -9.32
CA HIS A 38 11.87 18.55 -9.32
C HIS A 38 11.20 17.53 -8.39
N LEU A 39 10.78 17.96 -7.19
CA LEU A 39 10.05 17.11 -6.25
C LEU A 39 8.67 16.67 -6.77
N THR A 40 8.03 17.43 -7.67
CA THR A 40 6.79 16.96 -8.34
C THR A 40 7.03 15.81 -9.32
N THR A 41 8.24 15.74 -9.89
CA THR A 41 8.65 14.71 -10.86
C THR A 41 9.09 13.40 -10.19
N LEU A 42 9.20 13.38 -8.86
CA LEU A 42 9.44 12.17 -8.09
C LEU A 42 8.10 11.50 -7.74
N PHE A 43 8.05 10.19 -7.96
CA PHE A 43 6.87 9.35 -7.69
C PHE A 43 7.18 8.25 -6.66
N PRO A 44 7.72 8.58 -5.47
CA PRO A 44 7.88 7.59 -4.42
C PRO A 44 6.50 7.14 -3.90
N PRO A 45 6.38 5.95 -3.30
CA PRO A 45 5.12 5.50 -2.73
C PRO A 45 4.56 6.40 -1.63
N VAL A 46 5.44 7.01 -0.83
CA VAL A 46 5.09 8.09 0.12
C VAL A 46 5.87 9.33 -0.27
N ARG A 47 5.18 10.44 -0.54
CA ARG A 47 5.81 11.72 -0.93
C ARG A 47 5.66 12.77 0.17
N PRO A 48 6.76 13.32 0.71
CA PRO A 48 6.70 14.43 1.67
C PRO A 48 6.57 15.78 0.95
N ARG A 49 5.57 16.60 1.34
CA ARG A 49 5.28 17.92 0.75
C ARG A 49 4.89 19.01 1.76
N GLY A 50 5.15 18.80 3.05
CA GLY A 50 4.54 19.55 4.16
C GLY A 50 3.40 18.78 4.83
N HIS A 51 2.86 17.82 4.08
CA HIS A 51 2.05 16.68 4.51
C HIS A 51 2.62 15.40 3.87
N LEU A 52 2.10 14.24 4.25
CA LEU A 52 2.43 12.97 3.60
C LEU A 52 1.37 12.65 2.53
N GLU A 53 1.83 12.34 1.32
CA GLU A 53 0.96 11.83 0.25
C GLU A 53 1.22 10.33 0.08
N LEU A 54 0.20 9.51 0.34
CA LEU A 54 0.23 8.07 0.06
C LEU A 54 -0.19 7.85 -1.40
N ARG A 55 0.68 7.23 -2.19
CA ARG A 55 0.53 7.09 -3.65
C ARG A 55 0.39 5.64 -4.13
N MET A 56 0.26 4.71 -3.20
CA MET A 56 0.18 3.27 -3.44
C MET A 56 -1.23 2.69 -3.27
N ILE A 57 -2.22 3.53 -2.92
CA ILE A 57 -3.59 3.10 -2.70
C ILE A 57 -4.33 3.15 -4.03
N ASP A 58 -4.81 1.99 -4.47
CA ASP A 58 -5.64 1.88 -5.67
C ASP A 58 -6.99 2.56 -5.47
N ALA A 59 -7.57 3.07 -6.56
CA ALA A 59 -8.94 3.56 -6.56
C ALA A 59 -9.90 2.42 -6.15
N GLN A 60 -10.63 2.64 -5.07
CA GLN A 60 -11.59 1.66 -4.55
C GLN A 60 -12.92 1.75 -5.31
N PRO A 61 -13.63 0.62 -5.52
CA PRO A 61 -14.89 0.61 -6.25
C PRO A 61 -16.03 1.26 -5.45
N GLY A 62 -17.04 1.77 -6.17
CA GLY A 62 -18.25 2.38 -5.58
C GLY A 62 -18.08 3.85 -5.19
N GLU A 63 -19.20 4.52 -4.90
CA GLU A 63 -19.22 5.94 -4.52
C GLU A 63 -18.52 6.19 -3.16
N ASP A 64 -18.61 5.23 -2.25
CA ASP A 64 -18.11 5.31 -0.87
C ASP A 64 -16.84 4.49 -0.62
N GLY A 65 -16.25 3.90 -1.66
CA GLY A 65 -15.05 3.05 -1.53
C GLY A 65 -13.85 3.76 -0.93
N TRP A 66 -13.81 5.09 -0.97
CA TRP A 66 -12.75 5.93 -0.41
C TRP A 66 -12.76 6.00 1.14
N ILE A 67 -13.89 5.70 1.79
CA ILE A 67 -14.05 5.85 3.25
C ILE A 67 -13.04 4.99 3.99
N VAL A 68 -12.94 3.71 3.63
CA VAL A 68 -12.08 2.74 4.33
C VAL A 68 -10.60 3.11 4.27
N PRO A 69 -9.97 3.33 3.10
CA PRO A 69 -8.55 3.69 3.06
C PRO A 69 -8.26 5.01 3.78
N LEU A 70 -9.17 5.99 3.74
CA LEU A 70 -9.02 7.23 4.50
C LEU A 70 -9.09 6.98 6.02
N ALA A 71 -10.15 6.32 6.48
CA ALA A 71 -10.41 6.09 7.89
C ALA A 71 -9.32 5.25 8.56
N VAL A 72 -8.91 4.15 7.91
CA VAL A 72 -7.83 3.29 8.42
C VAL A 72 -6.51 4.06 8.45
N THR A 73 -6.17 4.81 7.40
CA THR A 73 -4.93 5.60 7.39
C THR A 73 -4.94 6.66 8.48
N ALA A 74 -6.03 7.44 8.62
CA ALA A 74 -6.14 8.43 9.68
C ALA A 74 -6.00 7.80 11.07
N ALA A 75 -6.70 6.70 11.32
CA ALA A 75 -6.63 6.01 12.61
C ALA A 75 -5.21 5.52 12.96
N LEU A 76 -4.50 4.94 11.99
CA LEU A 76 -3.15 4.41 12.21
C LEU A 76 -2.06 5.48 12.35
N PHE A 77 -2.32 6.73 11.96
CA PHE A 77 -1.37 7.83 12.09
C PHE A 77 -1.71 8.80 13.23
N ASP A 78 -3.00 9.03 13.50
CA ASP A 78 -3.46 10.08 14.41
C ASP A 78 -3.79 9.57 15.82
N ASP A 79 -4.13 8.28 15.99
CA ASP A 79 -4.29 7.68 17.31
C ASP A 79 -2.96 7.04 17.78
N PRO A 80 -2.38 7.50 18.91
CA PRO A 80 -1.08 7.01 19.37
C PRO A 80 -1.02 5.50 19.65
N GLN A 81 -2.12 4.90 20.12
CA GLN A 81 -2.16 3.48 20.44
C GLN A 81 -2.25 2.61 19.17
N ALA A 82 -3.04 3.04 18.19
CA ALA A 82 -3.14 2.38 16.90
C ALA A 82 -1.82 2.50 16.13
N ALA A 83 -1.18 3.68 16.14
CA ALA A 83 0.12 3.90 15.52
C ALA A 83 1.20 2.97 16.08
N GLU A 84 1.29 2.83 17.42
CA GLU A 84 2.25 1.94 18.06
C GLU A 84 1.97 0.45 17.75
N THR A 85 0.69 0.06 17.77
CA THR A 85 0.28 -1.30 17.40
C THR A 85 0.67 -1.62 15.96
N ALA A 86 0.32 -0.75 15.02
CA ALA A 86 0.67 -0.90 13.62
C ALA A 86 2.19 -0.95 13.43
N TYR A 87 2.95 -0.06 14.06
CA TYR A 87 4.42 -0.06 14.02
C TYR A 87 5.00 -1.40 14.46
N ARG A 88 4.54 -1.96 15.59
CA ARG A 88 5.01 -3.26 16.09
C ARG A 88 4.67 -4.40 15.14
N CYS A 89 3.47 -4.41 14.56
CA CYS A 89 3.04 -5.45 13.63
C CYS A 89 3.80 -5.38 12.30
N VAL A 90 4.06 -4.18 11.76
CA VAL A 90 4.76 -4.05 10.47
C VAL A 90 6.28 -4.18 10.58
N LYS A 91 6.86 -3.95 11.77
CA LYS A 91 8.32 -3.97 11.96
C LYS A 91 8.99 -5.29 11.53
N PRO A 92 8.47 -6.49 11.88
CA PRO A 92 9.03 -7.75 11.40
C PRO A 92 9.07 -7.88 9.88
N LEU A 93 8.04 -7.36 9.18
CA LEU A 93 8.00 -7.39 7.70
C LEU A 93 9.18 -6.64 7.06
N ALA A 94 9.75 -5.64 7.74
CA ALA A 94 10.87 -4.86 7.22
C ALA A 94 12.10 -5.74 6.91
N GLU A 95 12.25 -6.90 7.57
CA GLU A 95 13.32 -7.85 7.27
C GLU A 95 13.22 -8.38 5.83
N ARG A 96 11.99 -8.57 5.31
CA ARG A 96 11.72 -8.99 3.92
C ARG A 96 12.06 -7.92 2.89
N ALA A 97 12.22 -6.66 3.31
CA ALA A 97 12.63 -5.59 2.41
C ALA A 97 14.13 -5.63 2.08
N LEU A 98 14.95 -6.42 2.80
CA LEU A 98 16.39 -6.58 2.58
C LEU A 98 17.16 -5.25 2.54
N ASN A 99 16.72 -4.24 3.30
CA ASN A 99 17.24 -2.86 3.28
C ASN A 99 17.19 -2.18 1.89
N LEU A 100 16.37 -2.69 0.97
CA LEU A 100 16.14 -2.06 -0.34
C LEU A 100 14.96 -1.08 -0.25
N PRO A 101 15.05 0.07 -0.94
CA PRO A 101 13.98 1.07 -0.93
C PRO A 101 12.76 0.56 -1.70
N ALA A 102 11.57 0.87 -1.17
CA ALA A 102 10.34 0.74 -1.96
C ALA A 102 10.36 1.70 -3.16
N PRO A 103 9.75 1.35 -4.30
CA PRO A 103 8.99 0.12 -4.57
C PRO A 103 9.87 -1.05 -5.05
N HIS A 104 11.20 -0.91 -5.04
CA HIS A 104 12.14 -1.87 -5.64
C HIS A 104 12.69 -2.88 -4.62
N ASN A 105 11.82 -3.40 -3.75
CA ASN A 105 12.19 -4.42 -2.76
C ASN A 105 11.28 -5.66 -2.85
N PRO A 106 11.72 -6.81 -2.29
CA PRO A 106 10.95 -8.07 -2.40
C PRO A 106 9.59 -7.99 -1.71
N LEU A 107 9.53 -7.40 -0.51
CA LEU A 107 8.28 -7.21 0.22
C LEU A 107 7.22 -6.49 -0.62
N TRP A 108 7.60 -5.39 -1.28
CA TRP A 108 6.71 -4.62 -2.15
C TRP A 108 6.20 -5.46 -3.33
N SER A 109 7.12 -6.23 -3.93
CA SER A 109 6.80 -7.07 -5.11
C SER A 109 5.88 -8.23 -4.74
N ASP A 110 6.10 -8.86 -3.58
CA ASP A 110 5.23 -9.90 -3.04
C ASP A 110 3.87 -9.32 -2.64
N ALA A 111 3.82 -8.16 -1.99
CA ALA A 111 2.57 -7.51 -1.64
C ALA A 111 1.71 -7.19 -2.87
N ALA A 112 2.33 -6.69 -3.95
CA ALA A 112 1.61 -6.40 -5.20
C ALA A 112 1.12 -7.68 -5.92
N ARG A 113 1.84 -8.80 -5.78
CA ARG A 113 1.54 -10.06 -6.48
C ARG A 113 0.57 -10.96 -5.71
N LEU A 114 0.74 -11.05 -4.39
CA LEU A 114 0.02 -11.98 -3.52
C LEU A 114 -1.04 -11.26 -2.69
N GLY A 115 -0.86 -9.98 -2.38
CA GLY A 115 -1.75 -9.23 -1.50
C GLY A 115 -1.99 -9.98 -0.18
N LEU A 116 -3.27 -10.17 0.15
CA LEU A 116 -3.71 -10.83 1.38
C LEU A 116 -3.74 -12.36 1.29
N ALA A 117 -3.34 -12.94 0.16
CA ALA A 117 -3.05 -14.38 0.07
C ALA A 117 -1.71 -14.74 0.74
N ASP A 118 -0.81 -13.76 0.94
CA ASP A 118 0.35 -13.92 1.81
C ASP A 118 -0.12 -13.94 3.29
N PRO A 119 0.10 -15.04 4.04
CA PRO A 119 -0.44 -15.18 5.39
C PRO A 119 0.10 -14.14 6.38
N GLU A 120 1.36 -13.72 6.23
CA GLU A 120 2.01 -12.76 7.12
C GLU A 120 1.48 -11.35 6.86
N LEU A 121 1.33 -10.97 5.59
CA LEU A 121 0.69 -9.70 5.22
C LEU A 121 -0.76 -9.66 5.68
N ARG A 122 -1.49 -10.77 5.58
CA ARG A 122 -2.88 -10.86 6.05
C ARG A 122 -2.98 -10.69 7.57
N GLU A 123 -2.11 -11.35 8.33
CA GLU A 123 -2.08 -11.23 9.79
C GLU A 123 -1.81 -9.79 10.22
N VAL A 124 -0.80 -9.15 9.64
CA VAL A 124 -0.46 -7.75 9.93
C VAL A 124 -1.59 -6.81 9.50
N ALA A 125 -2.20 -7.03 8.33
CA ALA A 125 -3.35 -6.24 7.89
C ALA A 125 -4.52 -6.37 8.85
N ALA A 126 -4.87 -7.59 9.29
CA ALA A 126 -5.95 -7.82 10.24
C ALA A 126 -5.68 -7.10 11.58
N ALA A 127 -4.45 -7.15 12.09
CA ALA A 127 -4.06 -6.44 13.30
C ALA A 127 -4.17 -4.90 13.15
N CYS A 128 -3.73 -4.36 12.01
CA CYS A 128 -3.86 -2.94 11.70
C CYS A 128 -5.33 -2.50 11.59
N PHE A 129 -6.19 -3.29 10.93
CA PHE A 129 -7.63 -3.00 10.85
C PHE A 129 -8.32 -3.05 12.22
N ALA A 130 -7.97 -4.02 13.06
CA ALA A 130 -8.48 -4.09 14.42
C ALA A 130 -8.06 -2.85 15.25
N ALA A 131 -6.78 -2.48 15.18
CA ALA A 131 -6.27 -1.27 15.84
C ALA A 131 -6.96 0.01 15.35
N ALA A 132 -7.24 0.10 14.05
CA ALA A 132 -7.98 1.22 13.48
C ALA A 132 -9.43 1.25 13.99
N LEU A 133 -10.14 0.12 14.01
CA LEU A 133 -11.50 0.04 14.53
C LEU A 133 -11.61 0.46 15.99
N ASP A 134 -10.64 0.07 16.82
CA ASP A 134 -10.58 0.51 18.22
C ASP A 134 -10.35 2.03 18.33
N ALA A 135 -9.54 2.60 17.44
CA ALA A 135 -9.18 4.02 17.45
C ALA A 135 -10.26 4.96 16.90
N LEU A 136 -10.99 4.53 15.88
CA LEU A 136 -11.96 5.37 15.16
C LEU A 136 -12.97 6.07 16.11
N PRO A 137 -13.59 5.41 17.10
CA PRO A 137 -14.46 6.09 18.06
C PRO A 137 -13.74 7.14 18.92
N ARG A 138 -12.48 6.90 19.30
CA ARG A 138 -11.67 7.88 20.07
C ARG A 138 -11.36 9.13 19.25
N LEU A 139 -11.23 8.96 17.93
CA LEU A 139 -11.02 10.05 16.97
C LEU A 139 -12.34 10.73 16.56
N GLY A 140 -13.49 10.31 17.10
CA GLY A 140 -14.78 10.92 16.83
C GLY A 140 -15.43 10.48 15.51
N ALA A 141 -14.99 9.36 14.93
CA ALA A 141 -15.65 8.77 13.77
C ALA A 141 -17.07 8.31 14.15
N GLY A 142 -18.04 8.60 13.26
CA GLY A 142 -19.41 8.11 13.39
C GLY A 142 -19.54 6.61 13.09
N THR A 143 -20.68 6.03 13.46
CA THR A 143 -20.96 4.60 13.26
C THR A 143 -20.86 4.18 11.81
N GLU A 144 -21.29 5.02 10.86
CA GLU A 144 -21.19 4.75 9.42
C GLU A 144 -19.75 4.43 8.98
N VAL A 145 -18.77 5.20 9.46
CA VAL A 145 -17.35 4.99 9.13
C VAL A 145 -16.84 3.72 9.80
N THR A 146 -17.16 3.50 11.08
CA THR A 146 -16.76 2.30 11.81
C THR A 146 -17.35 1.04 11.18
N ASP A 147 -18.62 1.07 10.79
CA ASP A 147 -19.33 -0.04 10.14
C ASP A 147 -18.75 -0.33 8.75
N ALA A 148 -18.39 0.71 7.99
CA ALA A 148 -17.72 0.53 6.71
C ALA A 148 -16.36 -0.16 6.85
N VAL A 149 -15.55 0.24 7.84
CA VAL A 149 -14.24 -0.39 8.11
C VAL A 149 -14.41 -1.83 8.63
N ALA A 150 -15.40 -2.07 9.51
CA ALA A 150 -15.69 -3.40 10.04
C ALA A 150 -16.16 -4.35 8.92
N GLY A 151 -17.08 -3.89 8.08
CA GLY A 151 -17.56 -4.64 6.92
C GLY A 151 -16.44 -4.95 5.94
N TYR A 152 -15.50 -4.02 5.71
CA TYR A 152 -14.33 -4.26 4.86
C TYR A 152 -13.40 -5.31 5.46
N LEU A 153 -13.12 -5.23 6.77
CA LEU A 153 -12.32 -6.23 7.49
C LEU A 153 -12.92 -7.63 7.33
N GLU A 154 -14.22 -7.79 7.57
CA GLU A 154 -14.90 -9.09 7.49
C GLU A 154 -15.00 -9.65 6.07
N ARG A 155 -15.29 -8.77 5.10
CA ARG A 155 -15.50 -9.16 3.70
C ARG A 155 -14.19 -9.54 3.01
N TYR A 156 -13.12 -8.80 3.29
CA TYR A 156 -11.88 -8.88 2.54
C TYR A 156 -10.73 -9.38 3.41
N VAL A 157 -10.29 -8.58 4.39
CA VAL A 157 -9.05 -8.80 5.13
C VAL A 157 -9.05 -10.13 5.88
N ALA A 158 -10.11 -10.41 6.65
CA ALA A 158 -10.27 -11.66 7.40
C ALA A 158 -10.30 -12.91 6.51
N ARG A 159 -10.72 -12.75 5.25
CA ARG A 159 -10.81 -13.83 4.26
C ARG A 159 -9.56 -13.95 3.38
N GLY A 160 -8.55 -13.10 3.59
CA GLY A 160 -7.37 -13.05 2.73
C GLY A 160 -7.66 -12.56 1.31
N ARG A 161 -8.69 -11.74 1.14
CA ARG A 161 -9.16 -11.20 -0.14
C ARG A 161 -9.05 -9.68 -0.17
N CYS A 162 -9.24 -9.10 -1.35
CA CYS A 162 -9.37 -7.67 -1.60
C CYS A 162 -10.43 -7.39 -2.68
N PRO A 163 -10.82 -6.12 -2.90
CA PRO A 163 -11.81 -5.77 -3.93
C PRO A 163 -11.44 -6.22 -5.35
N ALA A 164 -10.15 -6.33 -5.68
CA ALA A 164 -9.72 -6.84 -6.98
C ALA A 164 -10.15 -8.30 -7.21
N ASP A 165 -10.27 -9.11 -6.15
CA ASP A 165 -10.72 -10.50 -6.28
C ASP A 165 -12.19 -10.58 -6.70
N ASP A 166 -13.04 -9.67 -6.21
CA ASP A 166 -14.44 -9.59 -6.64
C ASP A 166 -14.56 -9.19 -8.13
N LEU A 167 -13.67 -8.32 -8.60
CA LEU A 167 -13.60 -7.96 -10.02
C LEU A 167 -13.15 -9.14 -10.88
N LEU A 168 -12.20 -9.94 -10.41
CA LEU A 168 -11.71 -11.14 -11.11
C LEU A 168 -12.76 -12.26 -11.16
N ASP A 169 -13.55 -12.44 -10.09
CA ASP A 169 -14.66 -13.39 -10.04
C ASP A 169 -15.79 -13.01 -11.01
N ALA A 170 -15.98 -11.71 -11.26
CA ALA A 170 -16.99 -11.21 -12.19
C ALA A 170 -16.60 -11.37 -13.66
N LEU A 171 -15.33 -11.68 -13.97
CA LEU A 171 -14.87 -11.92 -15.33
C LEU A 171 -15.35 -13.30 -15.85
N PRO A 172 -15.94 -13.38 -17.06
CA PRO A 172 -16.34 -14.66 -17.63
C PRO A 172 -15.12 -15.58 -17.85
N GLY A 173 -15.11 -16.74 -17.19
CA GLY A 173 -14.14 -17.81 -17.42
C GLY A 173 -13.10 -18.06 -16.32
N THR A 174 -13.12 -17.32 -15.20
CA THR A 174 -12.24 -17.60 -14.06
C THR A 174 -12.78 -18.81 -13.28
N PRO A 175 -12.04 -19.94 -13.14
CA PRO A 175 -12.47 -21.03 -12.29
C PRO A 175 -12.42 -20.58 -10.82
N THR A 176 -13.57 -20.47 -10.17
CA THR A 176 -13.65 -20.29 -8.71
C THR A 176 -12.96 -21.49 -8.05
N ALA A 177 -11.82 -21.25 -7.39
CA ALA A 177 -11.10 -22.31 -6.68
C ALA A 177 -11.99 -22.88 -5.56
N PRO A 178 -12.18 -24.21 -5.47
CA PRO A 178 -12.98 -24.78 -4.40
C PRO A 178 -12.24 -24.66 -3.06
N ALA A 179 -12.97 -24.26 -2.02
CA ALA A 179 -12.50 -24.29 -0.63
C ALA A 179 -11.99 -25.70 -0.29
N GLY A 180 -10.76 -25.78 0.22
CA GLY A 180 -10.04 -27.04 0.43
C GLY A 180 -10.85 -28.08 1.20
N SER A 181 -11.08 -29.22 0.56
CA SER A 181 -11.47 -30.46 1.21
C SER A 181 -10.32 -30.98 2.06
N GLY A 182 -10.61 -31.31 3.33
CA GLY A 182 -9.66 -31.84 4.30
C GLY A 182 -8.96 -33.15 3.88
N PRO A 183 -7.95 -33.60 4.65
CA PRO A 183 -7.06 -34.67 4.21
C PRO A 183 -7.80 -36.01 4.09
N ALA A 184 -7.73 -36.60 2.90
CA ALA A 184 -8.16 -37.97 2.66
C ALA A 184 -7.21 -38.96 3.36
N ALA A 185 -7.80 -39.90 4.10
CA ALA A 185 -7.09 -40.95 4.82
C ALA A 185 -6.28 -41.85 3.89
N GLN A 186 -5.00 -42.03 4.21
CA GLN A 186 -4.08 -42.94 3.52
C GLN A 186 -4.46 -44.40 3.80
N GLY A 187 -5.02 -45.08 2.80
CA GLY A 187 -5.25 -46.52 2.83
C GLY A 187 -3.93 -47.29 2.75
N ARG A 188 -3.65 -48.11 3.78
CA ARG A 188 -2.63 -49.17 3.78
C ARG A 188 -2.84 -50.09 2.58
N LYS A 189 -1.78 -50.36 1.81
CA LYS A 189 -1.72 -51.51 0.91
C LYS A 189 -0.94 -52.63 1.59
N ASP A 190 -1.64 -53.71 1.90
CA ASP A 190 -1.06 -54.98 2.28
C ASP A 190 -0.42 -55.64 1.05
N ILE A 191 0.80 -56.17 1.22
CA ILE A 191 1.52 -56.99 0.24
C ILE A 191 1.38 -58.44 0.70
N PRO A 192 0.85 -59.38 -0.10
CA PRO A 192 0.94 -60.80 0.21
C PRO A 192 2.23 -61.41 -0.37
N SER A 193 2.90 -62.14 0.53
CA SER A 193 3.91 -63.23 0.39
C SER A 193 5.02 -63.14 -0.66
#